data_AF-A0A8H9HE71-F1
#
_entry.id   AF-A0A8H9HE71-F1
#
_cell.length_a   1.000
_cell.length_b   1.000
_cell.length_c   1.000
_cell.angle_alpha   90.00
_cell.angle_beta   90.00
_cell.angle_gamma   90.00
#
_symmetry.space_group_name_H-M   'P 1'
#
loop_
_entity.id
_entity.type
_entity.pdbx_description
1 polymer ?
#
loop_
_entity_poly.entity_id
_entity_poly.type
_entity_poly.pdbx_seq_one_letter_code
_entity_poly.pdbx_strand_id
1 'polypeptide(L)' 'MRRRRALEARQTARQVRTPDPHTQASLVAAIAEAVRDRDERVLRRLLACFAEQAAIADLPALRDAIDTTGQHDGRPPETR' A
#
# COMPACT_ATOMS: atom_id res chain seq x y z
N MET A 1 11.45 6.79 -35.28
CA MET A 1 11.61 6.55 -33.83
C MET A 1 11.87 7.84 -33.03
N ARG A 2 10.89 8.75 -32.88
CA ARG A 2 11.05 10.01 -32.12
C ARG A 2 9.77 10.53 -31.42
N ARG A 3 8.80 9.65 -31.12
CA ARG A 3 7.55 10.06 -30.45
C ARG A 3 7.37 9.52 -29.03
N ARG A 4 8.28 8.65 -28.54
CA ARG A 4 8.17 8.02 -27.21
C ARG A 4 8.83 8.82 -26.07
N ARG A 5 9.92 9.55 -26.33
CA ARG A 5 10.67 10.32 -25.32
C ARG A 5 9.97 11.58 -24.78
N ALA A 6 9.01 12.15 -25.51
CA ALA A 6 8.32 13.38 -25.09
C ALA A 6 7.26 13.15 -24.01
N LEU A 7 6.77 11.92 -23.86
CA LEU A 7 5.83 11.54 -22.79
C LEU A 7 6.56 11.28 -21.46
N GLU A 8 7.77 10.72 -21.50
CA GLU A 8 8.60 10.45 -20.31
C GLU A 8 9.11 11.73 -19.65
N ALA A 9 9.53 12.73 -20.44
CA ALA A 9 9.98 14.03 -19.93
C ALA A 9 8.85 14.85 -19.27
N ARG A 10 7.59 14.65 -19.72
CA ARG A 10 6.40 15.26 -19.10
C ARG A 10 5.99 14.57 -17.80
N GLN A 11 6.26 13.26 -17.67
CA GLN A 11 5.99 12.51 -16.44
C GLN A 11 7.01 12.83 -15.33
N THR A 12 8.25 13.15 -15.67
CA THR A 12 9.27 13.55 -14.68
C THR A 12 9.10 15.00 -14.21
N ALA A 13 8.68 15.93 -15.09
CA ALA A 13 8.47 17.32 -14.72
C ALA A 13 7.20 17.58 -13.88
N ARG A 14 6.23 16.64 -13.86
CA ARG A 14 5.02 16.74 -13.01
C ARG A 14 5.21 16.19 -11.59
N GLN A 15 6.38 15.64 -11.27
CA GLN A 15 6.74 15.19 -9.92
C GLN A 15 7.26 16.34 -9.04
N VAL A 16 7.01 17.61 -9.43
CA VAL A 16 7.21 18.77 -8.57
C VAL A 16 6.17 18.72 -7.43
N ARG A 17 6.54 18.03 -6.35
CA ARG A 17 6.12 18.25 -4.95
C ARG A 17 4.63 18.47 -4.67
N THR A 18 3.72 17.83 -5.39
CA THR A 18 2.49 17.40 -4.72
C THR A 18 2.87 16.17 -3.91
N PRO A 19 2.83 16.20 -2.56
CA PRO A 19 2.97 14.97 -1.80
C PRO A 19 1.92 14.02 -2.36
N ASP A 20 2.36 12.84 -2.77
CA ASP A 20 1.45 11.82 -3.23
C ASP A 20 0.37 11.66 -2.13
N PRO A 21 -0.90 11.95 -2.44
CA PRO A 21 -1.97 11.96 -1.43
C PRO A 21 -2.24 10.54 -0.89
N HIS A 22 -1.55 9.52 -1.41
CA HIS A 22 -1.63 8.12 -1.00
C HIS A 22 -0.38 7.61 -0.28
N THR A 23 0.59 8.45 0.08
CA THR A 23 1.65 8.01 0.99
C THR A 23 1.12 7.86 2.42
N GLN A 24 1.54 6.81 3.12
CA GLN A 24 1.16 6.55 4.51
C GLN A 24 1.40 7.76 5.42
N ALA A 25 2.48 8.52 5.18
CA ALA A 25 2.80 9.75 5.91
C ALA A 25 1.75 10.87 5.70
N SER A 26 1.28 11.07 4.47
CA SER A 26 0.18 12.01 4.18
C SER A 26 -1.12 11.60 4.86
N LEU A 27 -1.42 10.30 4.91
CA LEU A 27 -2.61 9.79 5.58
C LEU A 27 -2.55 9.98 7.10
N VAL A 28 -1.40 9.71 7.73
CA VAL A 28 -1.20 9.94 9.17
C VAL A 28 -1.35 11.43 9.52
N ALA A 29 -0.83 12.33 8.69
CA ALA A 29 -1.01 13.77 8.88
C ALA A 29 -2.50 14.17 8.80
N ALA A 30 -3.23 13.66 7.81
CA ALA A 30 -4.66 13.93 7.66
C ALA A 30 -5.50 13.40 8.84
N ILE A 31 -5.14 12.25 9.42
CA ILE A 31 -5.78 11.72 10.63
C ILE A 31 -5.57 12.69 11.80
N ALA A 32 -4.33 13.19 11.97
CA ALA A 32 -4.02 14.12 13.04
C ALA A 32 -4.80 15.44 12.91
N GLU A 33 -5.01 15.94 11.68
CA GLU A 33 -5.89 17.10 11.42
C GLU A 33 -7.35 16.78 11.75
N ALA A 34 -7.89 15.66 11.29
CA ALA A 34 -9.28 15.29 11.57
C ALA A 34 -9.57 15.15 13.08
N VAL A 35 -8.59 14.68 13.86
CA VAL A 35 -8.68 14.64 15.34
C VAL A 35 -8.67 16.05 15.93
N ARG A 36 -7.81 16.94 15.45
CA ARG A 36 -7.77 18.34 15.89
C ARG A 36 -9.10 19.05 15.62
N ASP A 37 -9.66 18.84 14.43
CA ASP A 37 -10.91 19.45 13.98
C ASP A 37 -12.16 18.78 14.55
N ARG A 38 -11.99 17.65 15.27
CA ARG A 38 -13.07 16.79 15.79
C ARG A 38 -14.05 16.33 14.68
N ASP A 39 -13.55 16.17 13.46
CA ASP A 39 -14.35 15.66 12.35
C ASP A 39 -14.37 14.12 12.39
N GLU A 40 -15.36 13.58 13.09
CA GLU A 40 -15.51 12.13 13.23
C GLU A 40 -15.77 11.41 11.90
N ARG A 41 -16.45 12.05 10.95
CA ARG A 41 -16.79 11.41 9.67
C ARG A 41 -15.53 11.23 8.83
N VAL A 42 -14.72 12.28 8.76
CA VAL A 42 -13.43 12.23 8.08
C VAL A 42 -12.49 11.27 8.81
N LEU A 43 -12.42 11.31 10.14
CA LEU A 43 -11.61 10.40 10.92
C LEU A 43 -11.95 8.92 10.63
N ARG A 44 -13.23 8.55 10.64
CA ARG A 44 -13.66 7.16 10.34
C ARG A 44 -13.24 6.73 8.94
N ARG A 45 -13.37 7.61 7.94
CA ARG A 45 -12.96 7.32 6.57
C ARG A 45 -11.44 7.13 6.46
N LEU A 46 -10.66 8.00 7.09
CA LEU A 46 -9.20 7.94 7.03
C LEU A 46 -8.67 6.69 7.76
N LEU A 47 -9.28 6.31 8.89
CA LEU A 47 -8.95 5.07 9.60
C LEU A 47 -9.24 3.82 8.74
N ALA A 48 -10.36 3.81 7.99
CA ALA A 48 -10.66 2.72 7.07
C ALA A 48 -9.60 2.63 5.94
N CYS A 49 -9.23 3.77 5.34
CA CYS A 49 -8.16 3.80 4.33
C CYS A 49 -6.79 3.37 4.90
N PHE A 50 -6.52 3.64 6.17
CA PHE A 50 -5.27 3.22 6.82
C PHE A 50 -5.24 1.70 7.03
N ALA A 51 -6.34 1.13 7.52
CA ALA A 51 -6.48 -0.31 7.68
C ALA A 51 -6.37 -1.06 6.34
N GLU A 52 -6.94 -0.50 5.27
CA GLU A 52 -6.80 -1.03 3.91
C GLU A 52 -5.32 -1.09 3.47
N GLN A 53 -4.56 -0.01 3.69
CA GLN A 53 -3.13 0.00 3.35
C GLN A 53 -2.32 -0.99 4.18
N ALA A 54 -2.61 -1.14 5.48
CA ALA A 54 -1.96 -2.12 6.33
C ALA A 54 -2.26 -3.56 5.86
N ALA A 55 -3.52 -3.87 5.54
CA ALA A 55 -3.91 -5.18 5.03
C ALA A 55 -3.26 -5.49 3.67
N ILE A 56 -3.15 -4.51 2.76
CA ILE A 56 -2.46 -4.69 1.48
C ILE A 56 -0.96 -4.92 1.69
N ALA A 57 -0.34 -4.22 2.65
CA ALA A 57 1.07 -4.40 2.98
C ALA A 57 1.36 -5.80 3.56
N ASP A 58 0.41 -6.37 4.32
CA ASP A 58 0.55 -7.70 4.93
C ASP A 58 0.18 -8.86 3.98
N LEU A 59 -0.51 -8.56 2.87
CA LEU A 59 -0.98 -9.57 1.91
C LEU A 59 0.15 -10.45 1.32
N PRO A 60 1.34 -9.92 0.96
CA PRO A 60 2.46 -10.74 0.51
C PRO A 60 2.92 -11.73 1.59
N ALA A 61 3.05 -11.29 2.84
CA ALA A 61 3.45 -12.16 3.95
C ALA A 61 2.42 -13.26 4.21
N LEU A 62 1.13 -12.94 4.09
CA LEU A 62 0.04 -13.92 4.17
C LEU A 62 0.12 -14.94 3.03
N ARG A 63 0.39 -14.50 1.78
CA ARG A 63 0.57 -15.40 0.63
C ARG A 63 1.75 -16.35 0.85
N ASP A 64 2.89 -15.82 1.28
CA ASP A 64 4.09 -16.62 1.55
C ASP A 64 3.82 -17.67 2.65
N ALA A 65 3.04 -17.34 3.68
CA ALA A 65 2.64 -18.28 4.73
C ALA A 65 1.73 -19.41 4.20
N ILE A 66 0.76 -19.09 3.33
CA ILE A 66 -0.11 -20.08 2.69
C ILE A 66 0.71 -20.97 1.74
N ASP A 67 1.56 -20.37 0.89
CA ASP A 67 2.44 -21.08 -0.05
C ASP A 67 3.39 -22.03 0.71
N THR A 68 3.96 -21.58 1.83
CA THR A 68 4.80 -22.42 2.71
C THR A 68 4.02 -23.61 3.28
N THR A 69 2.78 -23.38 3.71
CA THR A 69 1.91 -24.45 4.26
C THR A 69 1.62 -25.51 3.20
N GLY A 70 1.31 -25.11 1.97
CA GLY A 70 1.05 -26.04 0.86
C GLY A 70 2.27 -26.87 0.41
N GLN A 71 3.49 -26.38 0.65
CA GLN A 71 4.71 -27.17 0.38
C GLN A 71 4.96 -28.27 1.43
N HIS A 72 4.43 -28.12 2.65
CA HIS A 72 4.56 -29.14 3.69
C HIS A 72 3.62 -30.33 3.49
N ASP A 73 2.47 -30.14 2.83
CA ASP A 73 1.52 -31.23 2.53
C ASP A 73 1.96 -32.11 1.34
N GLY A 74 2.94 -31.68 0.56
CA GLY A 74 3.40 -32.37 -0.66
C GLY A 74 4.62 -33.29 -0.49
N ARG A 75 5.28 -33.32 0.68
CA ARG A 75 6.44 -34.19 0.90
C ARG A 75 5.99 -35.48 1.61
N PRO A 76 5.85 -36.62 0.91
CA PRO A 76 5.69 -37.89 1.59
C PRO A 76 6.90 -38.11 2.51
N PRO A 77 6.72 -38.68 3.71
CA PRO A 77 7.85 -39.01 4.56
C PRO A 77 8.77 -39.94 3.77
N GLU A 78 10.02 -39.54 3.59
CA GLU A 78 11.07 -40.45 3.11
C GLU A 78 11.20 -41.55 4.18
N THR A 79 10.48 -42.65 3.98
CA THR A 79 10.64 -43.89 4.72
C THR A 79 12.05 -44.38 4.49
N ARG A 80 12.87 -44.31 5.55
CA ARG A 80 14.17 -44.96 5.65
C ARG A 80 14.02 -46.33 6.30
#